data_AF-A0A0L6J433-F1
#
_entry.id   AF-A0A0L6J433-F1
#
_cell.length_a   1.000
_cell.length_b   1.000
_cell.length_c   1.000
_cell.angle_alpha   90.00
_cell.angle_beta   90.00
_cell.angle_gamma   90.00
#
_symmetry.space_group_name_H-M   'P 1'
#
loop_
_entity.id
_entity.type
_entity.pdbx_description
1 polymer ?
#
loop_
_entity_poly.entity_id
_entity_poly.type
_entity_poly.pdbx_seq_one_letter_code
_entity_poly.pdbx_strand_id
1 'polypeptide(L)'
;MEPARTIVELLGGEAEVARIAGVSITAPYRWQASKAKGGTGGVIPHWHIGKLLEHAEASGVALSAANFAPVIAAVANEPQMARAS
;
A
#
# COMPACT_ATOMS: atom_id res chain seq x y z
N MET A 1 3.95 -1.47 6.63
CA MET A 1 2.55 -1.93 6.63
C MET A 1 2.13 -2.08 5.19
N GLU A 2 1.29 -3.06 4.89
CA GLU A 2 0.74 -3.26 3.54
C GLU A 2 -0.52 -2.43 3.33
N PRO A 3 -0.82 -2.02 2.08
CA PRO A 3 -0.04 -2.23 0.84
C PRO A 3 1.13 -1.27 0.57
N ALA A 4 1.26 -0.18 1.35
CA ALA A 4 2.20 0.90 1.03
C ALA A 4 3.66 0.42 0.89
N ARG A 5 4.10 -0.53 1.72
CA ARG A 5 5.47 -1.04 1.67
C ARG A 5 5.77 -1.70 0.33
N THR A 6 4.95 -2.67 -0.09
CA THR A 6 5.14 -3.36 -1.37
C THR A 6 5.15 -2.38 -2.55
N ILE A 7 4.26 -1.38 -2.54
CA ILE A 7 4.22 -0.38 -3.61
C ILE A 7 5.49 0.48 -3.62
N VAL A 8 5.98 0.87 -2.44
CA VAL A 8 7.22 1.66 -2.31
C VAL A 8 8.42 0.87 -2.83
N GLU A 9 8.51 -0.42 -2.48
CA GLU A 9 9.58 -1.30 -2.96
C GLU A 9 9.51 -1.49 -4.49
N LEU A 10 8.32 -1.71 -5.05
CA LEU A 10 8.10 -1.86 -6.51
C LEU A 10 8.49 -0.61 -7.31
N LEU A 11 8.29 0.58 -6.74
CA LEU A 11 8.59 1.85 -7.39
C LEU A 11 10.02 2.35 -7.14
N GLY A 12 10.88 1.52 -6.53
CA GLY A 12 12.31 1.86 -6.35
C GLY A 12 12.63 2.61 -5.06
N GLY A 13 11.74 2.59 -4.07
CA GLY A 13 11.98 3.09 -2.71
C GLY A 13 11.33 4.45 -2.40
N GLU A 14 11.45 4.87 -1.15
CA GLU A 14 10.76 6.04 -0.59
C GLU A 14 11.13 7.35 -1.31
N ALA A 15 12.40 7.50 -1.69
CA ALA A 15 12.86 8.69 -2.38
C ALA A 15 12.21 8.86 -3.75
N GLU A 16 12.09 7.75 -4.48
CA GLU A 16 11.49 7.77 -5.81
C GLU A 16 9.98 7.98 -5.72
N VAL A 17 9.31 7.32 -4.78
CA VAL A 17 7.89 7.56 -4.51
C VAL A 17 7.62 9.00 -4.10
N ALA A 18 8.47 9.59 -3.26
CA ALA A 18 8.34 11.00 -2.86
C ALA A 18 8.47 11.94 -4.07
N ARG A 19 9.44 11.66 -4.95
CA ARG A 19 9.68 12.40 -6.20
C ARG A 19 8.46 12.33 -7.14
N ILE A 20 7.94 11.13 -7.38
CA ILE A 20 6.77 10.91 -8.26
C ILE A 20 5.52 11.58 -7.69
N ALA A 21 5.25 11.39 -6.39
CA ALA A 21 4.05 11.92 -5.75
C ALA A 21 4.11 13.45 -5.53
N GLY A 22 5.31 14.05 -5.58
CA GLY A 22 5.55 15.47 -5.34
C GLY A 22 5.42 15.84 -3.86
N VAL A 23 5.97 15.00 -2.97
CA VAL A 23 5.88 15.15 -1.51
C VAL A 23 7.26 15.11 -0.86
N SER A 24 7.34 15.46 0.43
CA SER A 24 8.58 15.28 1.18
C SER A 24 8.92 13.80 1.36
N ILE A 25 10.22 13.49 1.48
CA ILE A 25 10.73 12.12 1.72
C ILE A 25 10.06 11.42 2.91
N THR A 26 9.62 12.18 3.92
CA THR A 26 8.97 11.66 5.12
C THR A 26 7.58 11.07 4.87
N ALA A 27 6.88 11.46 3.81
CA ALA A 27 5.51 11.01 3.55
C ALA A 27 5.43 9.50 3.24
N PRO A 28 6.23 8.94 2.31
CA PRO A 28 6.28 7.49 2.09
C PRO A 28 6.59 6.67 3.34
N TYR A 29 7.53 7.11 4.19
CA TYR A 29 7.78 6.46 5.48
C TYR A 29 6.55 6.45 6.39
N ARG A 30 5.82 7.57 6.46
CA ARG A 30 4.58 7.67 7.26
C ARG A 30 3.46 6.79 6.72
N TRP A 31 3.37 6.58 5.41
CA TRP A 31 2.36 5.69 4.84
C TRP A 31 2.59 4.24 5.24
N GLN A 32 3.85 3.84 5.38
CA GLN A 32 4.23 2.50 5.81
C GLN A 32 4.06 2.27 7.32
N ALA A 33 3.95 3.33 8.12
CA ALA A 33 3.77 3.25 9.56
C ALA A 33 2.32 2.93 9.96
N SER A 34 2.16 2.25 11.10
CA SER A 34 0.85 1.98 11.71
C SER A 34 0.13 3.26 12.12
N LYS A 35 -1.21 3.25 12.15
CA LYS A 35 -2.02 4.37 12.67
C LYS A 35 -1.66 4.76 14.11
N ALA A 36 -1.36 3.78 14.98
CA ALA A 36 -0.95 4.02 16.36
C ALA A 36 0.35 4.84 16.49
N LYS A 37 1.19 4.87 15.44
CA LYS A 37 2.43 5.65 15.37
C LYS A 37 2.27 6.92 14.53
N GLY A 38 1.04 7.36 14.25
CA GLY A 38 0.74 8.54 13.44
C GLY A 38 0.90 8.34 11.92
N GLY A 39 0.98 7.09 11.47
CA GLY A 39 0.99 6.71 10.05
C GLY A 39 -0.41 6.48 9.47
N THR A 40 -0.48 6.00 8.23
CA THR A 40 -1.77 5.71 7.57
C THR A 40 -2.23 4.28 7.75
N GLY A 41 -1.38 3.41 8.31
CA GLY A 41 -1.65 1.99 8.44
C GLY A 41 -1.42 1.21 7.14
N GLY A 42 -0.52 1.68 6.28
CA GLY A 42 -0.22 1.03 4.99
C GLY A 42 -1.03 1.56 3.81
N VAL A 43 -1.85 2.59 4.00
CA VAL A 43 -2.66 3.18 2.93
C VAL A 43 -1.91 4.37 2.31
N ILE A 44 -1.73 4.35 0.99
CA ILE A 44 -1.27 5.53 0.26
C ILE A 44 -2.50 6.42 -0.02
N PRO A 45 -2.46 7.73 0.27
CA PRO A 45 -3.59 8.61 0.02
C PRO A 45 -4.02 8.64 -1.45
N HIS A 46 -5.33 8.60 -1.70
CA HIS A 46 -5.88 8.39 -3.05
C HIS A 46 -5.47 9.44 -4.08
N TRP A 47 -5.24 10.69 -3.65
CA TRP A 47 -4.80 11.78 -4.54
C TRP A 47 -3.37 11.63 -5.07
N HIS A 48 -2.57 10.69 -4.54
CA HIS A 48 -1.25 10.36 -5.10
C HIS A 48 -1.28 9.16 -6.06
N ILE A 49 -2.34 8.33 -6.02
CA ILE A 49 -2.39 7.05 -6.75
C ILE A 49 -2.26 7.25 -8.25
N GLY A 50 -2.95 8.26 -8.82
CA GLY A 50 -2.90 8.53 -10.26
C GLY A 50 -1.47 8.77 -10.77
N LYS A 51 -0.68 9.60 -10.07
CA LYS A 51 0.72 9.89 -10.45
C LYS A 51 1.61 8.66 -10.36
N LEU A 52 1.40 7.81 -9.35
CA LEU A 52 2.18 6.60 -9.15
C LEU A 52 1.87 5.56 -10.24
N LEU A 53 0.61 5.43 -10.63
CA LEU A 53 0.19 4.54 -11.73
C LEU A 53 0.72 5.03 -13.08
N GLU A 54 0.61 6.32 -13.38
CA GLU A 54 1.14 6.92 -14.61
C GLU A 54 2.65 6.69 -14.74
N HIS A 55 3.41 6.88 -13.66
CA HIS A 55 4.83 6.60 -13.66
C HIS A 55 5.15 5.11 -13.81
N ALA A 56 4.39 4.24 -13.15
CA ALA A 56 4.57 2.80 -13.26
C ALA A 56 4.34 2.31 -14.70
N GLU A 57 3.29 2.78 -15.35
CA GLU A 57 2.99 2.48 -16.75
C GLU A 57 4.12 2.97 -17.67
N ALA A 58 4.55 4.23 -17.52
CA ALA A 58 5.65 4.80 -18.30
C ALA A 58 6.98 4.07 -18.10
N SER A 59 7.18 3.43 -16.95
CA SER A 59 8.42 2.73 -16.57
C SER A 59 8.33 1.20 -16.72
N GLY A 60 7.21 0.67 -17.23
CA GLY A 60 7.01 -0.78 -17.40
C GLY A 60 6.89 -1.56 -16.09
N VAL A 61 6.57 -0.91 -14.97
CA VAL A 61 6.34 -1.55 -13.68
C VAL A 61 4.91 -2.09 -13.63
N ALA A 62 4.75 -3.37 -13.33
CA ALA A 62 3.44 -4.01 -13.19
C ALA A 62 2.75 -3.58 -11.89
N LEU A 63 2.14 -2.39 -11.91
CA LEU A 63 1.38 -1.81 -10.80
C LEU A 63 -0.02 -1.42 -11.27
N SER A 64 -1.04 -1.83 -10.53
CA SER A 64 -2.45 -1.55 -10.83
C SER A 64 -3.16 -0.90 -9.64
N ALA A 65 -4.35 -0.35 -9.87
CA ALA A 65 -5.17 0.23 -8.81
C ALA A 65 -5.52 -0.79 -7.69
N ALA A 66 -5.62 -2.08 -8.03
CA ALA A 66 -5.90 -3.14 -7.05
C ALA A 66 -4.79 -3.28 -6.00
N ASN A 67 -3.54 -2.95 -6.35
CA ASN A 67 -2.42 -3.00 -5.42
C ASN A 67 -2.56 -2.00 -4.26
N PHE A 68 -3.36 -0.94 -4.44
CA PHE A 68 -3.58 0.09 -3.42
C PHE A 68 -4.73 -0.25 -2.45
N ALA A 69 -5.47 -1.33 -2.71
CA ALA A 69 -6.55 -1.76 -1.84
C ALA A 69 -5.98 -2.25 -0.49
N PRO A 70 -6.65 -1.96 0.65
CA PRO A 70 -6.26 -2.53 1.92
C PRO A 70 -6.27 -4.06 1.84
N VAL A 71 -5.20 -4.70 2.31
CA VAL A 71 -5.22 -6.15 2.53
C VAL A 71 -6.10 -6.41 3.73
N ILE A 72 -7.38 -6.70 3.49
CA ILE A 72 -8.23 -7.27 4.52
C ILE A 72 -7.72 -8.69 4.71
N ALA A 73 -6.97 -8.93 5.78
CA ALA A 73 -6.65 -10.28 6.20
C ALA A 73 -7.99 -11.01 6.33
N ALA A 74 -8.27 -11.91 5.38
CA ALA A 74 -9.40 -12.79 5.50
C ALA A 74 -9.21 -13.53 6.83
N VAL A 75 -10.05 -13.21 7.80
CA VAL A 75 -10.25 -14.11 8.94
C VAL A 75 -10.65 -15.41 8.28
N ALA A 76 -9.76 -16.41 8.33
CA ALA A 76 -10.10 -17.76 7.97
C ALA A 76 -11.30 -18.13 8.84
N ASN A 77 -12.50 -18.06 8.27
CA ASN A 77 -13.67 -18.64 8.90
C ASN A 77 -13.39 -20.13 8.92
N GLU A 78 -12.91 -20.65 10.05
CA GLU A 78 -13.02 -22.07 10.33
C GLU A 78 -14.50 -22.42 10.14
N PRO A 79 -14.85 -23.39 9.28
CA PRO A 79 -16.22 -23.83 9.19
C PRO A 79 -16.62 -24.34 10.57
N GLN A 80 -17.61 -23.68 11.17
CA GLN A 80 -18.27 -24.16 12.37
C GLN A 80 -19.07 -25.43 12.02
N MET A 81 -18.38 -26.55 11.84
CA MET A 81 -18.97 -27.85 11.61
C MET A 81 -18.40 -28.85 12.62
N ALA A 82 -19.33 -29.53 13.28
CA ALA A 82 -19.15 -30.66 14.18
C ALA A 82 -18.71 -30.36 15.63
N ARG A 83 -19.62 -29.75 16.41
CA ARG A 83 -19.99 -30.40 17.68
C ARG A 83 -21.30 -31.14 17.46
N ALA A 84 -21.17 -32.35 16.93
CA ALA A 84 -22.20 -33.36 17.01
C ALA A 84 -21.83 -34.32 18.14
N SER A 85 -22.87 -34.68 18.91
CA SER A 85 -22.94 -35.66 20.00
C SER A 85 -22.61 -35.14 21.39
#